data_AF-A0A7C7TNC5-F1
#
_entry.id   AF-A0A7C7TNC5-F1
#
_cell.length_a   1.000
_cell.length_b   1.000
_cell.length_c   1.000
_cell.angle_alpha   90.00
_cell.angle_beta   90.00
_cell.angle_gamma   90.00
#
_symmetry.space_group_name_H-M   'P 1'
#
loop_
_entity.id
_entity.type
_entity.pdbx_description
1 polymer ?
#
loop_
_entity_poly.entity_id
_entity_poly.type
_entity_poly.pdbx_seq_one_letter_code
_entity_poly.pdbx_strand_id
1 'polypeptide(L)'
;MAVLEIKVCLNLQDQSQNVDTEIKQNMTMPVNLNELDHLSARHNAVMQFLGGDETGQTYNKRKLLIRKSMAVVDVTRYIPFLHSLGLKIAGRLQELEGKTAYPFLMEARIHMAAVRFLMLRMQSEDNTARVAIAPTFNKAIVAYRKALKRTSFSDPHRSDLPVMGEFAQVSNFAFQNRELMKLSNDGVLDNLRLAKKAVDAAVIVNRHYGRLQLKILNAINILETKKLGAS
;
A
#
# COMPACT_ATOMS: atom_id res chain seq x y z
N MET A 1 12.39 -9.87 26.54
CA MET A 1 12.84 -8.87 25.56
C MET A 1 13.84 -9.46 24.56
N ALA A 2 15.08 -9.80 24.94
CA ALA A 2 16.08 -10.31 24.00
C ALA A 2 15.66 -11.58 23.23
N VAL A 3 15.10 -12.59 23.93
CA VAL A 3 14.63 -13.84 23.30
C VAL A 3 13.50 -13.61 22.30
N LEU A 4 12.59 -12.67 22.59
CA LEU A 4 11.49 -12.32 21.68
C LEU A 4 12.02 -11.67 20.41
N GLU A 5 12.94 -10.70 20.53
CA GLU A 5 13.52 -10.03 19.37
C GLU A 5 14.35 -11.00 18.51
N ILE A 6 15.04 -11.97 19.13
CA ILE A 6 15.73 -13.05 18.39
C ILE A 6 14.73 -13.90 17.60
N LYS A 7 13.60 -14.31 18.21
CA LYS A 7 12.54 -15.06 17.50
C LYS A 7 11.97 -14.27 16.32
N VAL A 8 11.68 -12.98 16.52
CA VAL A 8 11.16 -12.10 15.47
C VAL A 8 12.18 -11.95 14.32
N CYS A 9 13.47 -11.77 14.65
CA CYS A 9 14.53 -11.68 13.65
C CYS A 9 14.70 -12.97 12.85
N LEU A 10 14.65 -14.14 13.48
CA LEU A 10 14.70 -15.44 12.79
C LEU A 10 13.54 -15.60 11.82
N ASN A 11 12.32 -15.30 12.26
CA ASN A 11 11.14 -15.35 11.39
C ASN A 11 11.21 -14.35 10.23
N LEU A 12 11.77 -13.15 10.47
CA LEU A 12 12.01 -12.17 9.41
C LEU A 12 13.06 -12.67 8.41
N GLN A 13 14.11 -13.34 8.88
CA GLN A 13 15.15 -13.91 8.03
C GLN A 13 14.59 -15.00 7.11
N ASP A 14 13.75 -15.89 7.64
CA ASP A 14 13.06 -16.92 6.85
C ASP A 14 12.16 -16.30 5.77
N GLN A 15 11.53 -15.16 6.08
CA GLN A 15 10.71 -14.40 5.12
C GLN A 15 11.54 -13.51 4.17
N SER A 16 12.82 -13.26 4.48
CA SER A 16 13.68 -12.31 3.76
C SER A 16 14.46 -12.94 2.58
N GLN A 17 14.26 -14.24 2.29
CA GLN A 17 15.08 -14.99 1.32
C GLN A 17 15.14 -14.40 -0.10
N ASN A 18 14.27 -13.44 -0.45
CA ASN A 18 14.24 -12.80 -1.78
C ASN A 18 14.43 -11.27 -1.76
N VAL A 19 14.75 -10.66 -0.62
CA VAL A 19 14.89 -9.19 -0.51
C VAL A 19 16.11 -8.70 -1.30
N ASP A 20 17.21 -9.45 -1.32
CA ASP A 20 18.42 -9.09 -2.10
C ASP A 20 18.12 -9.05 -3.62
N THR A 21 17.36 -10.03 -4.12
CA THR A 21 16.92 -10.07 -5.51
C THR A 21 16.03 -8.86 -5.84
N GLU A 22 15.08 -8.53 -4.98
CA GLU A 22 14.19 -7.37 -5.14
C GLU A 22 14.95 -6.03 -5.08
N ILE A 23 15.96 -5.91 -4.21
CA ILE A 23 16.84 -4.73 -4.16
C ILE A 23 17.57 -4.57 -5.49
N LYS A 24 18.22 -5.64 -5.98
CA LYS A 24 19.01 -5.62 -7.22
C LYS A 24 18.14 -5.34 -8.45
N GLN A 25 16.91 -5.85 -8.48
CA GLN A 25 15.99 -5.66 -9.61
C GLN A 25 15.37 -4.26 -9.64
N ASN A 26 15.03 -3.69 -8.47
CA ASN A 26 14.29 -2.43 -8.42
C ASN A 26 15.21 -1.20 -8.21
N MET A 27 16.27 -1.30 -7.41
CA MET A 27 17.18 -0.18 -7.12
C MET A 27 18.39 -0.18 -8.06
N THR A 28 18.18 0.28 -9.29
CA THR A 28 19.24 0.38 -10.32
C THR A 28 20.00 1.70 -10.31
N MET A 29 19.62 2.66 -9.46
CA MET A 29 20.25 3.99 -9.37
C MET A 29 20.29 4.51 -7.92
N PRO A 30 21.31 5.30 -7.53
CA PRO A 30 21.37 5.94 -6.22
C PRO A 30 20.29 7.01 -6.06
N VAL A 31 19.80 7.15 -4.82
CA VAL A 31 18.70 8.06 -4.46
C VAL A 31 19.09 8.88 -3.24
N ASN A 32 18.96 10.20 -3.34
CA ASN A 32 19.13 11.12 -2.22
C ASN A 32 17.79 11.82 -1.94
N LEU A 33 17.30 11.70 -0.70
CA LEU A 33 16.04 12.28 -0.26
C LEU A 33 15.97 13.80 -0.43
N ASN A 34 17.10 14.49 -0.27
CA ASN A 34 17.16 15.95 -0.41
C ASN A 34 16.79 16.38 -1.83
N GLU A 35 17.12 15.57 -2.86
CA GLU A 35 16.76 15.84 -4.25
C GLU A 35 15.23 15.94 -4.44
N LEU A 36 14.45 15.26 -3.59
CA LEU A 36 13.00 15.27 -3.64
C LEU A 36 12.39 16.50 -2.96
N ASP A 37 13.03 17.02 -1.90
CA ASP A 37 12.61 18.26 -1.24
C ASP A 37 12.79 19.48 -2.17
N HIS A 38 13.82 19.45 -3.02
CA HIS A 38 14.05 20.46 -4.07
C HIS A 38 12.97 20.48 -5.17
N LEU A 39 12.17 19.41 -5.31
CA LEU A 39 11.08 19.37 -6.28
C LEU A 39 9.75 19.93 -5.76
N SER A 40 9.68 20.28 -4.47
CA SER A 40 8.43 20.76 -3.86
C SER A 40 7.94 22.06 -4.51
N ALA A 41 6.61 22.23 -4.62
CA ALA A 41 6.01 23.44 -5.18
C ALA A 41 6.45 24.72 -4.44
N ARG A 42 6.75 24.60 -3.14
CA ARG A 42 7.30 25.69 -2.32
C ARG A 42 8.73 26.06 -2.74
N HIS A 43 9.59 25.08 -3.01
CA HIS A 43 10.95 25.33 -3.48
C HIS A 43 10.95 25.94 -4.88
N ASN A 44 10.11 25.43 -5.79
CA ASN A 44 9.97 25.97 -7.15
C ASN A 44 9.39 27.39 -7.14
N ALA A 45 8.43 27.71 -6.27
CA ALA A 45 7.91 29.07 -6.13
C ALA A 45 8.98 30.05 -5.63
N VAL A 46 9.85 29.61 -4.70
CA VAL A 46 10.99 30.42 -4.24
C VAL A 46 12.02 30.60 -5.36
N MET A 47 12.35 29.55 -6.12
CA MET A 47 13.32 29.66 -7.23
C MET A 47 12.77 30.46 -8.41
N GLN A 48 11.48 30.39 -8.72
CA GLN A 48 10.81 31.25 -9.69
C GLN A 48 10.77 32.72 -9.22
N PHE A 49 10.52 32.96 -7.93
CA PHE A 49 10.60 34.31 -7.35
C PHE A 49 12.02 34.89 -7.41
N LEU A 50 13.05 34.04 -7.37
CA LEU A 50 14.45 34.43 -7.49
C LEU A 50 14.99 34.46 -8.93
N GLY A 51 14.14 34.28 -9.95
CA GLY A 51 14.50 34.47 -11.36
C GLY A 51 15.25 33.30 -12.03
N GLY A 52 15.19 32.08 -11.47
CA GLY A 52 15.80 30.90 -12.08
C GLY A 52 14.90 30.23 -13.12
N ASP A 53 15.26 30.28 -14.40
CA ASP A 53 14.46 29.72 -15.51
C ASP A 53 15.13 28.44 -16.08
N GLU A 54 14.81 27.27 -15.52
CA GLU A 54 15.29 25.95 -16.00
C GLU A 54 14.13 25.01 -16.39
N THR A 55 13.15 25.50 -17.13
CA THR A 55 11.84 24.81 -17.32
C THR A 55 11.88 23.49 -18.11
N GLY A 56 12.87 23.27 -18.99
CA GLY A 56 12.96 22.06 -19.83
C GLY A 56 13.74 20.87 -19.23
N GLN A 57 14.87 21.12 -18.55
CA GLN A 57 15.66 20.06 -17.91
C GLN A 57 15.04 19.56 -16.59
N THR A 58 14.27 20.42 -15.91
CA THR A 58 13.60 20.09 -14.64
C THR A 58 12.53 19.00 -14.80
N TYR A 59 11.82 18.91 -15.93
CA TYR A 59 10.79 17.89 -16.12
C TYR A 59 11.36 16.46 -16.18
N ASN A 60 12.43 16.26 -16.97
CA ASN A 60 13.11 14.96 -17.07
C ASN A 60 13.80 14.59 -15.76
N LYS A 61 14.42 15.56 -15.07
CA LYS A 61 14.99 15.38 -13.72
C LYS A 61 13.89 14.98 -12.72
N ARG A 62 12.74 15.67 -12.71
CA ARG A 62 11.60 15.38 -11.85
C ARG A 62 11.06 13.96 -12.06
N LYS A 63 10.83 13.57 -13.32
CA LYS A 63 10.33 12.23 -13.67
C LYS A 63 11.30 11.12 -13.26
N LEU A 64 12.60 11.36 -13.42
CA LEU A 64 13.65 10.45 -12.97
C LEU A 64 13.67 10.31 -11.44
N LEU A 65 13.61 11.42 -10.72
CA LEU A 65 13.60 11.44 -9.26
C LEU A 65 12.38 10.74 -8.68
N ILE A 66 11.19 10.96 -9.25
CA ILE A 66 9.97 10.25 -8.87
C ILE A 66 10.16 8.74 -9.05
N ARG A 67 10.69 8.29 -10.20
CA ARG A 67 10.93 6.85 -10.47
C ARG A 67 11.92 6.24 -9.48
N LYS A 68 13.01 6.94 -9.18
CA LYS A 68 14.02 6.54 -8.20
C LYS A 68 13.39 6.34 -6.81
N SER A 69 12.63 7.33 -6.35
CA SER A 69 11.98 7.28 -5.05
C SER A 69 10.86 6.26 -4.98
N MET A 70 10.19 5.98 -6.11
CA MET A 70 9.27 4.86 -6.22
C MET A 70 9.97 3.53 -5.96
N ALA A 71 11.09 3.28 -6.64
CA ALA A 71 11.87 2.05 -6.47
C ALA A 71 12.37 1.87 -5.02
N VAL A 72 12.82 2.95 -4.38
CA VAL A 72 13.25 2.89 -2.97
C VAL A 72 12.12 2.43 -2.07
N VAL A 73 10.94 3.05 -2.17
CA VAL A 73 9.81 2.70 -1.29
C VAL A 73 9.30 1.28 -1.53
N ASP A 74 9.32 0.80 -2.78
CA ASP A 74 8.94 -0.58 -3.12
C ASP A 74 9.88 -1.61 -2.47
N VAL A 75 11.15 -1.27 -2.25
CA VAL A 75 12.09 -2.07 -1.43
C VAL A 75 11.83 -1.86 0.07
N THR A 76 11.62 -0.60 0.46
CA THR A 76 11.53 -0.18 1.86
C THR A 76 10.39 -0.88 2.60
N ARG A 77 9.29 -1.21 1.90
CA ARG A 77 8.16 -1.95 2.47
C ARG A 77 8.53 -3.34 3.00
N TYR A 78 9.58 -3.98 2.48
CA TYR A 78 10.01 -5.31 2.93
C TYR A 78 10.81 -5.28 4.23
N ILE A 79 11.33 -4.11 4.64
CA ILE A 79 12.18 -3.95 5.81
C ILE A 79 11.42 -3.17 6.87
N PRO A 80 10.89 -3.82 7.94
CA PRO A 80 10.06 -3.16 8.94
C PRO A 80 10.66 -1.89 9.54
N PHE A 81 11.97 -1.90 9.81
CA PHE A 81 12.69 -0.76 10.39
C PHE A 81 12.72 0.48 9.50
N LEU A 82 12.47 0.32 8.19
CA LEU A 82 12.46 1.43 7.25
C LEU A 82 11.05 1.92 6.90
N HIS A 83 9.97 1.32 7.46
CA HIS A 83 8.60 1.70 7.13
C HIS A 83 8.32 3.19 7.37
N SER A 84 8.85 3.78 8.43
CA SER A 84 8.71 5.23 8.72
C SER A 84 9.34 6.10 7.62
N LEU A 85 10.52 5.70 7.13
CA LEU A 85 11.19 6.36 6.02
C LEU A 85 10.39 6.20 4.73
N GLY A 86 9.90 5.00 4.46
CA GLY A 86 9.05 4.71 3.30
C GLY A 86 7.78 5.57 3.30
N LEU A 87 7.12 5.74 4.45
CA LEU A 87 5.95 6.61 4.60
C LEU A 87 6.30 8.08 4.37
N LYS A 88 7.47 8.55 4.84
CA LYS A 88 7.95 9.91 4.59
C LYS A 88 8.14 10.16 3.09
N ILE A 89 8.79 9.22 2.38
CA ILE A 89 8.99 9.32 0.92
C ILE A 89 7.64 9.26 0.20
N ALA A 90 6.73 8.34 0.57
CA ALA A 90 5.40 8.23 -0.03
C ALA A 90 4.58 9.52 0.16
N GLY A 91 4.62 10.12 1.35
CA GLY A 91 3.96 11.41 1.62
C GLY A 91 4.50 12.53 0.74
N ARG A 92 5.82 12.60 0.55
CA ARG A 92 6.42 13.56 -0.38
C ARG A 92 6.03 13.29 -1.83
N LEU A 93 5.99 12.03 -2.26
CA LEU A 93 5.50 11.67 -3.59
C LEU A 93 4.03 12.04 -3.77
N GLN A 94 3.20 12.00 -2.74
CA GLN A 94 1.81 12.49 -2.80
C GLN A 94 1.73 14.00 -2.99
N GLU A 95 2.63 14.77 -2.39
CA GLU A 95 2.74 16.22 -2.62
C GLU A 95 3.13 16.52 -4.08
N LEU A 96 4.03 15.72 -4.66
CA LEU A 96 4.54 15.91 -6.01
C LEU A 96 3.63 15.36 -7.11
N GLU A 97 2.96 14.23 -6.87
CA GLU A 97 2.21 13.41 -7.84
C GLU A 97 0.81 13.01 -7.32
N GLY A 98 0.16 13.87 -6.54
CA GLY A 98 -1.11 13.57 -5.86
C GLY A 98 -2.33 13.29 -6.76
N LYS A 99 -2.20 13.52 -8.07
CA LYS A 99 -3.22 13.18 -9.08
C LYS A 99 -3.21 11.69 -9.44
N THR A 100 -2.07 11.02 -9.28
CA THR A 100 -1.92 9.61 -9.64
C THR A 100 -2.24 8.69 -8.45
N ALA A 101 -2.68 7.46 -8.73
CA ALA A 101 -3.01 6.48 -7.70
C ALA A 101 -1.76 5.90 -6.99
N TYR A 102 -0.61 5.90 -7.68
CA TYR A 102 0.57 5.15 -7.25
C TYR A 102 1.15 5.59 -5.89
N PRO A 103 1.36 6.88 -5.60
CA PRO A 103 1.89 7.31 -4.29
C PRO A 103 1.02 6.89 -3.09
N PHE A 104 -0.30 6.83 -3.29
CA PHE A 104 -1.24 6.35 -2.27
C PHE A 104 -1.21 4.81 -2.15
N LEU A 105 -1.03 4.11 -3.27
CA LEU A 105 -0.84 2.65 -3.27
C LEU A 105 0.43 2.26 -2.48
N MET A 106 1.50 3.03 -2.59
CA MET A 106 2.74 2.79 -1.86
C MET A 106 2.59 2.99 -0.35
N GLU A 107 1.94 4.08 0.08
CA GLU A 107 1.56 4.27 1.49
C GLU A 107 0.74 3.08 2.01
N ALA A 108 -0.23 2.63 1.22
CA ALA A 108 -1.10 1.50 1.57
C ALA A 108 -0.32 0.18 1.70
N ARG A 109 0.61 -0.09 0.78
CA ARG A 109 1.50 -1.26 0.81
C ARG A 109 2.40 -1.26 2.04
N ILE A 110 2.96 -0.11 2.43
CA ILE A 110 3.78 0.01 3.65
C ILE A 110 2.93 -0.28 4.89
N HIS A 111 1.74 0.32 5.00
CA HIS A 111 0.86 0.03 6.13
C HIS A 111 0.44 -1.45 6.17
N MET A 112 0.17 -2.10 5.03
CA MET A 112 -0.10 -3.54 5.02
C MET A 112 1.13 -4.38 5.40
N ALA A 113 2.33 -3.98 4.99
CA ALA A 113 3.56 -4.64 5.44
C ALA A 113 3.71 -4.52 6.96
N ALA A 114 3.42 -3.34 7.54
CA ALA A 114 3.41 -3.14 8.99
C ALA A 114 2.35 -4.01 9.69
N VAL A 115 1.14 -4.17 9.13
CA VAL A 115 0.13 -5.10 9.64
C VAL A 115 0.65 -6.53 9.69
N ARG A 116 1.26 -7.01 8.59
CA ARG A 116 1.84 -8.37 8.53
C ARG A 116 2.94 -8.54 9.57
N PHE A 117 3.80 -7.54 9.75
CA PHE A 117 4.83 -7.55 10.77
C PHE A 117 4.25 -7.64 12.19
N LEU A 118 3.21 -6.86 12.51
CA LEU A 118 2.54 -6.93 13.81
C LEU A 118 1.88 -8.30 14.06
N MET A 119 1.29 -8.91 13.04
CA MET A 119 0.77 -10.28 13.14
C MET A 119 1.89 -11.31 13.37
N LEU A 120 3.04 -11.14 12.72
CA LEU A 120 4.22 -11.99 12.94
C LEU A 120 4.74 -11.87 14.38
N ARG A 121 4.80 -10.64 14.92
CA ARG A 121 5.17 -10.41 16.33
C ARG A 121 4.18 -11.12 17.26
N MET A 122 2.88 -11.03 16.99
CA MET A 122 1.86 -11.75 17.76
C MET A 122 2.03 -13.27 17.69
N GLN A 123 2.37 -13.83 16.52
CA GLN A 123 2.71 -15.25 16.36
C GLN A 123 3.97 -15.64 17.14
N SER A 124 4.89 -14.69 17.35
CA SER A 124 6.11 -14.87 18.14
C SER A 124 5.88 -14.64 19.65
N GLU A 125 4.62 -14.69 20.11
CA GLU A 125 4.18 -14.51 21.51
C GLU A 125 4.21 -13.06 22.03
N ASP A 126 4.40 -12.06 21.14
CA ASP A 126 4.25 -10.65 21.50
C ASP A 126 2.78 -10.19 21.39
N ASN A 127 2.03 -10.43 22.46
CA ASN A 127 0.62 -10.03 22.52
C ASN A 127 0.40 -8.51 22.52
N THR A 128 1.43 -7.70 22.81
CA THR A 128 1.31 -6.23 22.81
C THR A 128 1.10 -5.68 21.40
N ALA A 129 1.60 -6.38 20.38
CA ALA A 129 1.46 -6.01 18.97
C ALA A 129 -0.02 -6.00 18.52
N ARG A 130 -0.90 -6.79 19.17
CA ARG A 130 -2.31 -6.94 18.78
C ARG A 130 -3.07 -5.61 18.77
N VAL A 131 -2.79 -4.73 19.72
CA VAL A 131 -3.47 -3.43 19.86
C VAL A 131 -3.20 -2.53 18.66
N ALA A 132 -2.04 -2.66 18.02
CA ALA A 132 -1.64 -1.85 16.88
C ALA A 132 -2.12 -2.40 15.52
N ILE A 133 -2.58 -3.66 15.44
CA ILE A 133 -2.98 -4.29 14.16
C ILE A 133 -4.15 -3.54 13.51
N ALA A 134 -5.27 -3.43 14.22
CA ALA A 134 -6.48 -2.78 13.71
C ALA A 134 -6.28 -1.30 13.29
N PRO A 135 -5.66 -0.42 14.11
CA PRO A 135 -5.43 0.96 13.69
C PRO A 135 -4.45 1.07 12.50
N THR A 136 -3.45 0.20 12.41
CA THR A 136 -2.53 0.18 11.25
C THR A 136 -3.24 -0.29 9.99
N PHE A 137 -4.10 -1.31 10.11
CA PHE A 137 -4.93 -1.80 9.01
C PHE A 137 -5.91 -0.71 8.50
N ASN A 138 -6.52 0.05 9.41
CA ASN A 138 -7.40 1.15 9.02
C ASN A 138 -6.66 2.22 8.21
N LYS A 139 -5.40 2.54 8.57
CA LYS A 139 -4.55 3.44 7.77
C LYS A 139 -4.30 2.88 6.37
N ALA A 140 -4.02 1.58 6.26
CA ALA A 140 -3.85 0.91 4.97
C ALA A 140 -5.12 1.02 4.09
N ILE A 141 -6.29 0.69 4.65
CA ILE A 141 -7.57 0.78 3.92
C ILE A 141 -7.85 2.20 3.45
N VAL A 142 -7.59 3.21 4.28
CA VAL A 142 -7.77 4.62 3.90
C VAL A 142 -6.85 4.98 2.73
N ALA A 143 -5.58 4.58 2.76
CA ALA A 143 -4.63 4.81 1.67
C ALA A 143 -5.05 4.09 0.37
N TYR A 144 -5.49 2.83 0.43
CA TYR A 144 -6.04 2.14 -0.75
C TYR A 144 -7.29 2.81 -1.30
N ARG A 145 -8.22 3.26 -0.43
CA ARG A 145 -9.41 4.00 -0.87
C ARG A 145 -9.01 5.31 -1.57
N LYS A 146 -7.98 6.01 -1.08
CA LYS A 146 -7.43 7.19 -1.78
C LYS A 146 -6.88 6.81 -3.14
N ALA A 147 -6.14 5.70 -3.27
CA ALA A 147 -5.62 5.22 -4.55
C ALA A 147 -6.77 4.88 -5.53
N LEU A 148 -7.78 4.14 -5.07
CA LEU A 148 -8.95 3.77 -5.89
C LEU A 148 -9.73 4.97 -6.41
N LYS A 149 -9.87 6.05 -5.62
CA LYS A 149 -10.51 7.29 -6.07
C LYS A 149 -9.81 7.95 -7.26
N ARG A 150 -8.55 7.62 -7.51
CA ARG A 150 -7.72 8.13 -8.61
C ARG A 150 -7.59 7.12 -9.75
N THR A 151 -8.39 6.05 -9.70
CA THR A 151 -8.39 4.95 -10.66
C THR A 151 -9.70 4.99 -11.43
N SER A 152 -9.68 4.72 -12.74
CA SER A 152 -10.88 4.68 -13.56
C SER A 152 -11.54 3.29 -13.50
N PHE A 153 -12.79 3.22 -13.02
CA PHE A 153 -13.57 1.97 -13.07
C PHE A 153 -14.32 1.80 -14.39
N SER A 154 -14.67 2.89 -15.06
CA SER A 154 -15.42 2.88 -16.33
C SER A 154 -14.53 2.55 -17.52
N ASP A 155 -13.26 2.94 -17.47
CA ASP A 155 -12.26 2.68 -18.50
C ASP A 155 -10.93 2.24 -17.84
N PRO A 156 -10.87 1.02 -17.31
CA PRO A 156 -9.73 0.53 -16.55
C PRO A 156 -8.51 0.26 -17.44
N HIS A 157 -7.35 0.80 -17.06
CA HIS A 157 -6.09 0.57 -17.77
C HIS A 157 -5.22 -0.48 -17.08
N ARG A 158 -4.21 -1.01 -17.77
CA ARG A 158 -3.27 -1.97 -17.15
C ARG A 158 -2.53 -1.39 -15.93
N SER A 159 -2.28 -0.09 -15.91
CA SER A 159 -1.67 0.63 -14.78
C SER A 159 -2.54 0.65 -13.52
N ASP A 160 -3.85 0.44 -13.68
CA ASP A 160 -4.85 0.49 -12.61
C ASP A 160 -5.03 -0.86 -11.91
N LEU A 161 -4.65 -1.95 -12.60
CA LEU A 161 -4.80 -3.33 -12.13
C LEU A 161 -4.18 -3.59 -10.76
N PRO A 162 -2.96 -3.09 -10.43
CA PRO A 162 -2.39 -3.29 -9.11
C PRO A 162 -3.28 -2.70 -8.00
N VAL A 163 -3.82 -1.49 -8.20
CA VAL A 163 -4.67 -0.83 -7.21
C VAL A 163 -5.97 -1.62 -6.98
N MET A 164 -6.63 -2.02 -8.07
CA MET A 164 -7.89 -2.76 -8.01
C MET A 164 -7.72 -4.15 -7.38
N GLY A 165 -6.69 -4.88 -7.83
CA GLY A 165 -6.39 -6.21 -7.36
C GLY A 165 -5.96 -6.24 -5.89
N GLU A 166 -5.03 -5.36 -5.51
CA GLU A 166 -4.52 -5.30 -4.13
C GLU A 166 -5.61 -4.85 -3.16
N PHE A 167 -6.44 -3.86 -3.52
CA PHE A 167 -7.54 -3.47 -2.65
C PHE A 167 -8.48 -4.64 -2.37
N ALA A 168 -8.80 -5.45 -3.38
CA ALA A 168 -9.63 -6.62 -3.14
C ALA A 168 -8.95 -7.69 -2.30
N GLN A 169 -7.66 -7.95 -2.51
CA GLN A 169 -6.91 -8.85 -1.63
C GLN A 169 -6.94 -8.39 -0.18
N VAL A 170 -6.78 -7.08 0.06
CA VAL A 170 -6.80 -6.47 1.39
C VAL A 170 -8.19 -6.49 2.01
N SER A 171 -9.25 -6.26 1.22
CA SER A 171 -10.63 -6.42 1.69
C SER A 171 -10.95 -7.88 2.07
N ASN A 172 -10.48 -8.85 1.29
CA ASN A 172 -10.61 -10.27 1.65
C ASN A 172 -9.80 -10.62 2.91
N PHE A 173 -8.60 -10.06 3.05
CA PHE A 173 -7.81 -10.20 4.27
C PHE A 173 -8.55 -9.64 5.48
N ALA A 174 -9.23 -8.49 5.34
CA ALA A 174 -10.08 -7.90 6.38
C ALA A 174 -11.18 -8.89 6.82
N PHE A 175 -11.86 -9.49 5.84
CA PHE A 175 -12.90 -10.48 6.09
C PHE A 175 -12.41 -11.70 6.87
N GLN A 176 -11.25 -12.23 6.48
CA GLN A 176 -10.64 -13.40 7.13
C GLN A 176 -10.18 -13.09 8.56
N ASN A 177 -9.70 -11.88 8.82
CA ASN A 177 -9.08 -11.49 10.08
C ASN A 177 -9.95 -10.53 10.92
N ARG A 178 -11.23 -10.39 10.58
CA ARG A 178 -12.15 -9.41 11.22
C ARG A 178 -12.30 -9.64 12.72
N GLU A 179 -12.35 -10.89 13.17
CA GLU A 179 -12.49 -11.24 14.60
C GLU A 179 -11.24 -10.84 15.38
N LEU A 180 -10.06 -11.11 14.81
CA LEU A 180 -8.77 -10.73 15.42
C LEU A 180 -8.68 -9.21 15.60
N MET A 181 -9.03 -8.48 14.56
CA MET A 181 -8.98 -7.01 14.49
C MET A 181 -10.21 -6.31 15.09
N LYS A 182 -11.22 -7.07 15.53
CA LYS A 182 -12.53 -6.55 16.00
C LYS A 182 -13.17 -5.57 15.01
N LEU A 183 -13.12 -5.89 13.71
CA LEU A 183 -13.76 -5.08 12.68
C LEU A 183 -15.27 -5.33 12.64
N SER A 184 -16.06 -4.29 12.41
CA SER A 184 -17.51 -4.45 12.24
C SER A 184 -17.83 -5.18 10.94
N ASN A 185 -18.83 -6.08 10.98
CA ASN A 185 -19.26 -6.82 9.79
C ASN A 185 -19.75 -5.86 8.69
N ASP A 186 -20.46 -4.79 9.04
CA ASP A 186 -20.91 -3.79 8.07
C ASP A 186 -19.74 -3.05 7.41
N GLY A 187 -18.73 -2.63 8.18
CA GLY A 187 -17.55 -1.96 7.64
C GLY A 187 -16.71 -2.86 6.73
N VAL A 188 -16.63 -4.15 7.06
CA VAL A 188 -15.99 -5.16 6.20
C VAL A 188 -16.80 -5.39 4.92
N LEU A 189 -18.13 -5.49 5.04
CA LEU A 189 -19.03 -5.67 3.90
C LEU A 189 -18.94 -4.50 2.91
N ASP A 190 -18.89 -3.26 3.39
CA ASP A 190 -18.72 -2.08 2.54
C ASP A 190 -17.39 -2.11 1.76
N ASN A 191 -16.31 -2.52 2.43
CA ASN A 191 -15.01 -2.70 1.78
C ASN A 191 -15.04 -3.82 0.73
N LEU A 192 -15.72 -4.93 1.01
CA LEU A 192 -15.88 -6.04 0.07
C LEU A 192 -16.73 -5.64 -1.14
N ARG A 193 -17.81 -4.88 -0.97
CA ARG A 193 -18.65 -4.38 -2.07
C ARG A 193 -17.87 -3.45 -2.99
N LEU A 194 -17.08 -2.55 -2.43
CA LEU A 194 -16.19 -1.70 -3.21
C LEU A 194 -15.09 -2.54 -3.92
N ALA A 195 -14.54 -3.54 -3.23
CA ALA A 195 -13.56 -4.45 -3.82
C ALA A 195 -14.14 -5.29 -4.95
N LYS A 196 -15.42 -5.68 -4.87
CA LYS A 196 -16.12 -6.39 -5.93
C LYS A 196 -16.18 -5.52 -7.18
N LYS A 197 -16.62 -4.26 -7.05
CA LYS A 197 -16.63 -3.29 -8.16
C LYS A 197 -15.23 -3.12 -8.78
N ALA A 198 -14.19 -3.02 -7.94
CA ALA A 198 -12.83 -2.88 -8.42
C ALA A 198 -12.33 -4.11 -9.19
N VAL A 199 -12.57 -5.31 -8.68
CA VAL A 199 -12.14 -6.54 -9.35
C VAL A 199 -12.97 -6.83 -10.60
N ASP A 200 -14.25 -6.46 -10.61
CA ASP A 200 -15.08 -6.58 -11.80
C ASP A 200 -14.51 -5.76 -12.96
N ALA A 201 -14.09 -4.52 -12.69
CA ALA A 201 -13.38 -3.69 -13.65
C ALA A 201 -12.01 -4.30 -14.04
N ALA A 202 -11.26 -4.84 -13.08
CA ALA A 202 -9.97 -5.48 -13.35
C ALA A 202 -10.09 -6.72 -14.25
N VAL A 203 -11.17 -7.50 -14.13
CA VAL A 203 -11.43 -8.71 -14.94
C VAL A 203 -11.64 -8.37 -16.41
N ILE A 204 -12.23 -7.20 -16.71
CA ILE A 204 -12.41 -6.71 -18.09
C ILE A 204 -11.05 -6.59 -18.79
N VAL A 205 -10.06 -6.03 -18.09
CA VAL A 205 -8.70 -5.83 -18.63
C VAL A 205 -7.86 -7.12 -18.58
N ASN A 206 -8.00 -7.90 -17.50
CA ASN A 206 -7.26 -9.14 -17.30
C ASN A 206 -8.09 -10.20 -16.57
N ARG A 207 -8.45 -11.26 -17.31
CA ARG A 207 -9.26 -12.38 -16.81
C ARG A 207 -8.63 -13.14 -15.64
N HIS A 208 -7.33 -13.02 -15.39
CA HIS A 208 -6.66 -13.66 -14.26
C HIS A 208 -7.26 -13.26 -12.90
N TYR A 209 -7.87 -12.09 -12.81
CA TYR A 209 -8.56 -11.63 -11.60
C TYR A 209 -9.89 -12.36 -11.31
N GLY A 210 -10.38 -13.23 -12.20
CA GLY A 210 -11.65 -13.94 -12.02
C GLY A 210 -11.69 -14.82 -10.75
N ARG A 211 -10.57 -15.44 -10.38
CA ARG A 211 -10.51 -16.21 -9.12
C ARG A 211 -10.65 -15.31 -7.88
N LEU A 212 -10.08 -14.11 -7.93
CA LEU A 212 -10.22 -13.13 -6.85
C LEU A 212 -11.66 -12.60 -6.80
N GLN A 213 -12.29 -12.37 -7.95
CA GLN A 213 -13.67 -11.92 -8.08
C GLN A 213 -14.64 -12.87 -7.35
N LEU A 214 -14.50 -14.18 -7.58
CA LEU A 214 -15.30 -15.22 -6.93
C LEU A 214 -15.06 -15.27 -5.42
N LYS A 215 -13.80 -15.14 -4.97
CA LYS A 215 -13.48 -15.09 -3.53
C LYS A 215 -14.19 -13.93 -2.83
N ILE A 216 -14.17 -12.74 -3.44
CA ILE A 216 -14.85 -11.56 -2.89
C ILE A 216 -16.37 -11.76 -2.87
N LEU A 217 -16.95 -12.29 -3.94
CA LEU A 217 -18.39 -12.57 -4.00
C LEU A 217 -18.82 -13.54 -2.89
N ASN A 218 -18.06 -14.62 -2.68
CA ASN A 218 -18.36 -15.57 -1.61
C ASN A 218 -18.27 -14.93 -0.23
N ALA A 219 -17.27 -14.07 0.01
CA ALA A 219 -17.13 -13.34 1.27
C ALA A 219 -18.32 -12.40 1.55
N ILE A 220 -18.83 -11.72 0.51
CA ILE A 220 -20.03 -10.88 0.59
C ILE A 220 -21.24 -11.73 0.98
N ASN A 221 -21.50 -12.83 0.25
CA ASN A 221 -22.64 -13.70 0.50
C ASN A 221 -22.65 -14.23 1.94
N ILE A 222 -21.49 -14.65 2.46
CA ILE A 222 -21.37 -15.13 3.85
C ILE A 222 -21.78 -14.04 4.85
N LEU A 223 -21.31 -12.80 4.69
CA LEU A 223 -21.67 -11.72 5.61
C LEU A 223 -23.15 -11.32 5.48
N GLU A 224 -23.70 -11.31 4.28
CA GLU A 224 -25.11 -10.97 4.04
C GLU A 224 -26.05 -12.03 4.63
N THR A 225 -25.73 -13.33 4.47
CA THR A 225 -26.50 -14.41 5.13
C THR A 225 -26.47 -14.33 6.65
N LYS A 226 -25.32 -13.98 7.24
CA LYS A 226 -25.20 -13.78 8.69
C LYS A 226 -26.00 -12.59 9.19
N LYS A 227 -26.15 -11.55 8.36
CA LYS A 227 -26.95 -10.37 8.69
C LYS A 227 -28.45 -10.69 8.69
N LEU A 228 -28.90 -11.49 7.72
CA LEU A 228 -30.29 -11.92 7.59
C LEU A 228 -30.72 -12.93 8.69
N GLY A 229 -29.80 -13.77 9.16
CA GLY A 229 -30.07 -14.72 10.26
C GLY A 229 -29.97 -14.15 11.68
N ALA A 230 -29.64 -12.87 11.82
CA ALA A 230 -29.57 -12.15 13.10
C ALA A 230 -30.71 -11.12 13.27
N SER A 231 -31.67 -11.12 12.34
CA SER A 231 -32.93 -10.35 12.37
C SER A 231 -34.06 -11.24 12.86
#